data_AF-A0A257UVX7-F1
#
_entry.id   AF-A0A257UVX7-F1
#
_cell.length_a   1.000
_cell.length_b   1.000
_cell.length_c   1.000
_cell.angle_alpha   90.00
_cell.angle_beta   90.00
_cell.angle_gamma   90.00
#
_symmetry.space_group_name_H-M   'P 1'
#
loop_
_entity.id
_entity.type
_entity.pdbx_description
1 polymer ?
#
loop_
_entity_poly.entity_id
_entity_poly.type
_entity_poly.pdbx_seq_one_letter_code
_entity_poly.pdbx_strand_id
1 'polypeptide(L)'
;MVPRLVAHGGGDALAVFDAAVTRAWEGVAAVRRLGGTAEAAHYLLPNALAIRLVESSDLLNLHHKHRMRLCYNAQEEIWQACLDEALQIRKAEPAIGRWLLPPCAVRQRAGRKPFCPEGDRFCGIAVWRLEPRDYRRII
;
A
#
# COMPACT_ATOMS: atom_id res chain seq x y z
N MET A 1 7.57 2.76 -10.91
CA MET A 1 7.19 1.43 -10.37
C MET A 1 5.82 1.11 -10.92
N VAL A 2 5.58 -0.12 -11.38
CA VAL A 2 4.27 -0.50 -11.96
C VAL A 2 3.38 -0.99 -10.82
N PRO A 3 2.18 -0.41 -10.61
CA PRO A 3 1.20 -0.93 -9.67
C PRO A 3 0.91 -2.41 -9.93
N ARG A 4 0.83 -3.23 -8.86
CA ARG A 4 0.64 -4.68 -8.99
C ARG A 4 -0.61 -5.07 -9.75
N LEU A 5 -1.70 -4.31 -9.62
CA LEU A 5 -2.95 -4.55 -10.35
C LEU A 5 -2.80 -4.27 -11.85
N VAL A 6 -2.01 -3.25 -12.23
CA VAL A 6 -1.67 -2.98 -13.64
C VAL A 6 -0.80 -4.12 -14.19
N ALA A 7 0.22 -4.54 -13.43
CA ALA A 7 1.09 -5.64 -13.83
C ALA A 7 0.30 -6.97 -13.94
N HIS A 8 -0.67 -7.20 -13.05
CA HIS A 8 -1.55 -8.38 -13.10
C HIS A 8 -2.48 -8.37 -14.31
N GLY A 9 -3.08 -7.21 -14.63
CA GLY A 9 -3.92 -7.07 -15.81
C GLY A 9 -3.17 -7.30 -17.13
N GLY A 10 -1.89 -6.91 -17.18
CA GLY A 10 -1.03 -7.13 -18.34
C GLY A 10 -1.55 -6.47 -19.63
N GLY A 11 -1.01 -6.88 -20.77
CA GLY A 11 -1.49 -6.48 -22.10
C GLY A 11 -1.72 -4.97 -22.25
N ASP A 12 -2.93 -4.60 -22.63
CA ASP A 12 -3.33 -3.21 -22.88
C ASP A 12 -3.22 -2.32 -21.64
N ALA A 13 -3.50 -2.85 -20.45
CA ALA A 13 -3.41 -2.07 -19.21
C ALA A 13 -1.97 -1.61 -18.93
N LEU A 14 -1.01 -2.52 -19.14
CA LEU A 14 0.40 -2.21 -19.00
C LEU A 14 0.86 -1.22 -20.09
N ALA A 15 0.45 -1.45 -21.34
CA ALA A 15 0.80 -0.57 -22.45
C ALA A 15 0.29 0.87 -22.24
N VAL A 16 -0.95 1.04 -21.78
CA VAL A 16 -1.53 2.35 -21.47
C VAL A 16 -0.80 3.02 -20.31
N PHE A 17 -0.49 2.26 -19.25
CA PHE A 17 0.26 2.77 -18.10
C PHE A 17 1.66 3.26 -18.52
N ASP A 18 2.41 2.46 -19.27
CA ASP A 18 3.76 2.79 -19.71
C ASP A 18 3.76 4.01 -20.64
N ALA A 19 2.78 4.11 -21.54
CA ALA A 19 2.63 5.27 -22.41
C ALA A 19 2.34 6.56 -21.60
N ALA A 20 1.50 6.48 -20.57
CA ALA A 20 1.18 7.62 -19.71
C ALA A 20 2.40 8.07 -18.89
N VAL A 21 3.14 7.13 -18.29
CA VAL A 21 4.36 7.42 -17.53
C VAL A 21 5.45 8.00 -18.43
N THR A 22 5.63 7.44 -19.63
CA THR A 22 6.60 7.93 -20.62
C THR A 22 6.31 9.37 -21.01
N ARG A 23 5.04 9.68 -21.34
CA ARG A 23 4.61 11.04 -21.70
C ARG A 23 4.89 12.05 -20.57
N ALA A 24 4.65 11.66 -19.32
CA ALA A 24 4.94 12.51 -18.17
C ALA A 24 6.45 12.84 -18.11
N TRP A 25 7.31 11.84 -18.27
CA TRP A 25 8.77 12.04 -18.29
C TRP A 25 9.28 12.83 -19.49
N GLU A 26 8.68 12.66 -20.66
CA GLU A 26 8.99 13.50 -21.84
C GLU A 26 8.67 14.97 -21.56
N GLY A 27 7.56 15.24 -20.87
CA GLY A 27 7.19 16.58 -20.40
C GLY A 27 8.22 17.16 -19.43
N VAL A 28 8.63 16.38 -18.42
CA VAL A 28 9.71 16.76 -17.49
C VAL A 28 10.98 17.14 -18.26
N ALA A 29 11.40 16.31 -19.21
CA ALA A 29 12.59 16.56 -20.01
C ALA A 29 12.46 17.80 -20.91
N ALA A 30 11.28 18.05 -21.46
CA ALA A 30 11.00 19.23 -22.28
C ALA A 30 11.12 20.53 -21.46
N VAL A 31 10.52 20.58 -20.27
CA VAL A 31 10.63 21.75 -19.36
C VAL A 31 12.09 22.06 -19.07
N ARG A 32 12.89 21.02 -18.77
CA ARG A 32 14.32 21.19 -18.48
C ARG A 32 15.11 21.68 -19.70
N ARG A 33 14.84 21.15 -20.91
CA ARG A 33 15.49 21.61 -22.15
C ARG A 33 15.18 23.07 -22.48
N LEU A 34 14.00 23.55 -22.13
CA LEU A 34 13.58 24.93 -22.36
C LEU A 34 14.06 25.92 -21.28
N GLY A 35 14.94 25.49 -20.37
CA GLY A 35 15.49 26.33 -19.31
C GLY A 35 14.62 26.44 -18.05
N GLY A 36 13.56 25.63 -17.93
CA GLY A 36 12.71 25.56 -16.76
C GLY A 36 13.42 24.99 -15.53
N THR A 37 13.01 25.43 -14.33
CA THR A 37 13.60 24.98 -13.07
C THR A 37 13.22 23.52 -12.76
N ALA A 38 13.92 22.92 -11.79
CA ALA A 38 13.61 21.55 -11.38
C ALA A 38 12.24 21.47 -10.70
N GLU A 39 11.91 22.50 -9.91
CA GLU A 39 10.63 22.66 -9.22
C GLU A 39 9.47 22.74 -10.22
N ALA A 40 9.64 23.50 -11.31
CA ALA A 40 8.64 23.55 -12.37
C ALA A 40 8.47 22.17 -13.05
N ALA A 41 9.58 21.46 -13.30
CA ALA A 41 9.54 20.13 -13.91
C ALA A 41 8.90 19.08 -12.97
N HIS A 42 9.03 19.23 -11.65
CA HIS A 42 8.44 18.30 -10.68
C HIS A 42 6.92 18.22 -10.76
N TYR A 43 6.23 19.29 -11.16
CA TYR A 43 4.77 19.27 -11.34
C TYR A 43 4.29 18.30 -12.44
N LEU A 44 5.20 17.82 -13.30
CA LEU A 44 4.90 16.85 -14.35
C LEU A 44 5.23 15.41 -13.94
N LEU A 45 5.84 15.17 -12.78
CA LEU A 45 6.18 13.82 -12.34
C LEU A 45 4.90 13.01 -12.05
N PRO A 46 4.80 11.76 -12.52
CA PRO A 46 3.62 10.95 -12.28
C PRO A 46 3.59 10.43 -10.84
N ASN A 47 2.39 10.15 -10.32
CA ASN A 47 2.22 9.49 -9.00
C ASN A 47 2.95 8.14 -8.88
N ALA A 48 3.23 7.48 -10.01
CA ALA A 48 3.99 6.22 -10.06
C ALA A 48 5.51 6.38 -9.87
N LEU A 49 5.99 7.61 -9.68
CA LEU A 49 7.38 7.89 -9.33
C LEU A 49 7.75 7.15 -8.06
N ALA A 50 8.87 6.42 -8.09
CA ALA A 50 9.38 5.77 -6.90
C ALA A 50 10.00 6.82 -5.96
N ILE A 51 9.48 6.88 -4.74
CA ILE A 51 10.03 7.70 -3.66
C ILE A 51 10.69 6.80 -2.61
N ARG A 52 11.67 7.37 -1.90
CA ARG A 52 12.28 6.76 -0.72
C ARG A 52 11.87 7.57 0.49
N LEU A 53 11.38 6.91 1.52
CA LEU A 53 10.97 7.54 2.77
C LEU A 53 11.56 6.77 3.94
N VAL A 54 11.86 7.50 5.02
CA VAL A 54 12.24 6.95 6.31
C VAL A 54 11.11 7.28 7.28
N GLU A 55 10.65 6.27 8.01
CA GLU A 55 9.57 6.40 8.98
C GLU A 55 10.03 5.89 10.34
N SER A 56 9.70 6.65 11.38
CA SER A 56 9.84 6.27 12.78
C SER A 56 8.50 6.44 13.47
N SER A 57 8.10 5.46 14.28
CA SER A 57 6.77 5.46 14.89
C SER A 57 6.76 4.63 16.17
N ASP A 58 5.90 4.99 17.11
CA ASP A 58 5.66 4.20 18.32
C ASP A 58 4.65 3.07 18.05
N LEU A 59 4.47 2.18 19.03
CA LEU A 59 3.55 1.05 18.92
C LEU A 59 2.09 1.49 18.66
N LEU A 60 1.62 2.57 19.30
CA LEU A 60 0.24 3.03 19.17
C LEU A 60 -0.04 3.48 17.73
N ASN A 61 0.88 4.25 17.17
CA ASN A 61 0.82 4.77 15.81
C ASN A 61 1.00 3.67 14.77
N LEU A 62 1.95 2.74 14.97
CA LEU A 62 2.07 1.54 14.13
C LEU A 62 0.78 0.70 14.16
N HIS A 63 0.21 0.48 15.35
CA HIS A 63 -1.03 -0.26 15.48
C HIS A 63 -2.19 0.42 14.73
N HIS A 64 -2.32 1.75 14.85
CA HIS A 64 -3.32 2.52 14.10
C HIS A 64 -3.12 2.39 12.58
N LYS A 65 -1.89 2.61 12.09
CA LYS A 65 -1.54 2.49 10.66
C LYS A 65 -1.92 1.12 10.11
N HIS A 66 -1.44 0.04 10.73
CA HIS A 66 -1.66 -1.31 10.25
C HIS A 66 -3.14 -1.72 10.31
N ARG A 67 -3.87 -1.28 11.35
CA ARG A 67 -5.32 -1.47 11.44
C ARG A 67 -6.05 -0.80 10.27
N MET A 68 -5.58 0.35 9.78
CA MET A 68 -6.22 1.06 8.66
C MET A 68 -5.75 0.54 7.30
N ARG A 69 -4.50 0.07 7.18
CA ARG A 69 -3.88 -0.22 5.89
C ARG A 69 -3.79 -1.70 5.53
N LEU A 70 -3.90 -2.62 6.49
CA LEU A 70 -3.95 -4.07 6.21
C LEU A 70 -5.37 -4.58 5.89
N CYS A 71 -6.39 -3.73 6.00
CA CYS A 71 -7.73 -4.05 5.51
C CYS A 71 -7.70 -4.23 3.99
N TYR A 72 -8.41 -5.23 3.48
CA TYR A 72 -8.51 -5.50 2.04
C TYR A 72 -9.37 -4.47 1.28
N ASN A 73 -9.85 -3.42 1.96
CA ASN A 73 -10.43 -2.24 1.33
C ASN A 73 -9.41 -1.09 1.14
N ALA A 74 -8.22 -1.14 1.75
CA ALA A 74 -7.20 -0.11 1.58
C ALA A 74 -6.69 -0.06 0.12
N GLN A 75 -5.95 0.94 -0.35
CA GLN A 75 -5.33 0.82 -1.67
C GLN A 75 -4.27 -0.31 -1.67
N GLU A 76 -4.01 -0.97 -2.80
CA GLU A 76 -3.10 -2.12 -2.87
C GLU A 76 -1.68 -1.75 -2.42
N GLU A 77 -1.15 -0.62 -2.90
CA GLU A 77 0.26 -0.29 -2.73
C GLU A 77 0.59 -0.01 -1.26
N ILE A 78 -0.30 0.73 -0.57
CA ILE A 78 -0.12 1.00 0.86
C ILE A 78 -0.38 -0.26 1.69
N TRP A 79 -1.30 -1.12 1.25
CA TRP A 79 -1.54 -2.41 1.89
C TRP A 79 -0.29 -3.29 1.82
N GLN A 80 0.34 -3.37 0.65
CA GLN A 80 1.55 -4.15 0.44
C GLN A 80 2.70 -3.59 1.28
N ALA A 81 2.95 -2.28 1.22
CA ALA A 81 3.99 -1.64 2.00
C ALA A 81 3.81 -1.89 3.51
N CYS A 82 2.57 -1.81 4.01
CA CYS A 82 2.28 -2.10 5.42
C CYS A 82 2.40 -3.59 5.77
N LEU A 83 2.12 -4.51 4.84
CA LEU A 83 2.34 -5.94 5.08
C LEU A 83 3.83 -6.25 5.17
N ASP A 84 4.62 -5.72 4.24
CA ASP A 84 6.07 -5.87 4.23
C ASP A 84 6.69 -5.29 5.51
N GLU A 85 6.22 -4.12 5.97
CA GLU A 85 6.61 -3.51 7.24
C GLU A 85 6.22 -4.37 8.45
N ALA A 86 4.97 -4.82 8.55
CA ALA A 86 4.49 -5.65 9.66
C ALA A 86 5.29 -6.95 9.81
N LEU A 87 5.63 -7.60 8.69
CA LEU A 87 6.40 -8.84 8.66
C LEU A 87 7.86 -8.61 9.11
N GLN A 88 8.48 -7.53 8.66
CA GLN A 88 9.84 -7.15 9.08
C GLN A 88 9.88 -6.81 10.58
N ILE A 89 8.93 -6.00 11.06
CA ILE A 89 8.82 -5.68 12.49
C ILE A 89 8.55 -6.95 13.31
N ARG A 90 7.68 -7.85 12.86
CA ARG A 90 7.43 -9.14 13.56
C ARG A 90 8.67 -10.01 13.64
N LYS A 91 9.53 -9.99 12.60
CA LYS A 91 10.78 -10.74 12.60
C LYS A 91 11.79 -10.16 13.59
N ALA A 92 11.90 -8.82 13.68
CA ALA A 92 12.84 -8.15 14.59
C ALA A 92 12.32 -8.07 16.03
N GLU A 93 11.04 -7.73 16.21
CA GLU A 93 10.37 -7.48 17.49
C GLU A 93 9.01 -8.23 17.57
N PRO A 94 9.03 -9.55 17.86
CA PRO A 94 7.83 -10.39 17.85
C PRO A 94 6.72 -9.91 18.80
N ALA A 95 7.08 -9.31 19.94
CA ALA A 95 6.14 -8.81 20.93
C ALA A 95 5.29 -7.63 20.41
N ILE A 96 5.88 -6.81 19.52
CA ILE A 96 5.22 -5.70 18.82
C ILE A 96 4.49 -6.23 17.58
N GLY A 97 5.21 -6.97 16.70
CA GLY A 97 4.69 -7.38 15.40
C GLY A 97 3.50 -8.34 15.45
N ARG A 98 3.24 -9.00 16.59
CA ARG A 98 2.00 -9.77 16.79
C ARG A 98 0.75 -8.90 16.80
N TRP A 99 0.85 -7.59 17.04
CA TRP A 99 -0.30 -6.66 17.11
C TRP A 99 -0.52 -5.86 15.83
N LEU A 100 0.41 -5.92 14.88
CA LEU A 100 0.31 -5.25 13.59
C LEU A 100 -0.58 -6.07 12.64
N LEU A 101 -1.88 -5.82 12.73
CA LEU A 101 -2.93 -6.66 12.15
C LEU A 101 -4.05 -5.82 11.51
N PRO A 102 -4.81 -6.37 10.54
CA PRO A 102 -6.01 -5.73 10.02
C PRO A 102 -7.09 -5.60 11.10
N PRO A 103 -8.07 -4.71 10.90
CA PRO A 103 -8.98 -4.32 11.96
C PRO A 103 -9.87 -5.48 12.43
N CYS A 104 -10.17 -6.41 11.53
CA CYS A 104 -10.95 -7.60 11.85
C CYS A 104 -10.19 -8.61 12.72
N ALA A 105 -8.89 -8.80 12.49
CA ALA A 105 -8.04 -9.69 13.28
C ALA A 105 -7.80 -9.12 14.69
N VAL A 106 -7.60 -7.79 14.79
CA VAL A 106 -7.52 -7.11 16.10
C VAL A 106 -8.81 -7.32 16.90
N ARG A 107 -9.98 -7.13 16.29
CA ARG A 107 -11.28 -7.34 16.94
C ARG A 107 -11.52 -8.80 17.33
N GLN A 108 -11.12 -9.74 16.49
CA GLN A 108 -11.18 -11.17 16.80
C GLN A 108 -10.36 -11.51 18.04
N ARG A 109 -9.11 -11.04 18.12
CA ARG A 109 -8.26 -11.24 19.31
C ARG A 109 -8.83 -10.60 20.57
N ALA A 110 -9.55 -9.48 20.42
CA ALA A 110 -10.25 -8.83 21.52
C ALA A 110 -11.61 -9.47 21.86
N GLY A 111 -12.04 -10.53 21.18
CA GLY A 111 -13.36 -11.15 21.37
C GLY A 111 -14.54 -10.25 20.99
N ARG A 112 -14.32 -9.18 20.20
CA ARG A 112 -15.34 -8.17 19.87
C ARG A 112 -16.03 -8.46 18.55
N LYS A 113 -17.29 -8.90 18.63
CA LYS A 113 -18.16 -9.10 17.46
C LYS A 113 -18.91 -7.81 17.06
N PRO A 114 -19.28 -7.63 15.77
CA PRO A 114 -18.82 -8.42 14.62
C PRO A 114 -17.31 -8.26 14.43
N PHE A 115 -16.61 -9.30 13.96
CA PHE A 115 -15.16 -9.23 13.79
C PHE A 115 -14.79 -8.23 12.70
N CYS A 116 -15.42 -8.29 11.52
CA CYS A 116 -15.27 -7.24 10.53
C CYS A 116 -16.00 -5.96 10.98
N PRO A 117 -15.30 -4.81 11.10
CA PRO A 117 -15.95 -3.56 11.46
C PRO A 117 -16.50 -2.78 10.25
N GLU A 118 -16.30 -3.25 9.02
CA GLU A 118 -16.69 -2.52 7.80
C GLU A 118 -18.17 -2.65 7.44
N GLY A 119 -18.92 -3.52 8.13
CA GLY A 119 -20.35 -3.72 7.89
C GLY A 119 -20.61 -4.10 6.43
N ASP A 120 -21.45 -3.31 5.75
CA ASP A 120 -21.80 -3.48 4.34
C ASP A 120 -20.60 -3.39 3.40
N ARG A 121 -19.49 -2.78 3.84
CA ARG A 121 -18.22 -2.74 3.10
C ARG A 121 -17.32 -3.93 3.43
N PHE A 122 -17.87 -5.05 3.86
CA PHE A 122 -17.07 -6.25 4.06
C PHE A 122 -16.34 -6.63 2.77
N CYS A 123 -15.03 -6.79 2.83
CA CYS A 123 -14.17 -7.12 1.69
C CYS A 123 -14.40 -8.53 1.10
N GLY A 124 -15.41 -9.28 1.57
CA GLY A 124 -15.71 -10.65 1.13
C GLY A 124 -14.81 -11.74 1.71
N ILE A 125 -13.69 -11.37 2.35
CA ILE A 125 -12.69 -12.32 2.85
C ILE A 125 -12.62 -12.29 4.37
N ALA A 126 -12.72 -13.45 5.01
CA ALA A 126 -12.57 -13.60 6.46
C ALA A 126 -11.09 -13.50 6.89
N VAL A 127 -10.44 -12.36 6.63
CA VAL A 127 -8.99 -12.14 6.86
C VAL A 127 -8.56 -12.44 8.30
N TRP A 128 -9.47 -12.29 9.28
CA TRP A 128 -9.20 -12.64 10.68
C TRP A 128 -8.97 -14.15 10.92
N ARG A 129 -9.19 -15.01 9.93
CA ARG A 129 -8.87 -16.44 9.99
C ARG A 129 -7.54 -16.79 9.32
N LEU A 130 -6.84 -15.81 8.76
CA LEU A 130 -5.60 -15.99 8.03
C LEU A 130 -4.42 -15.48 8.86
N GLU A 131 -3.23 -16.05 8.62
CA GLU A 131 -1.98 -15.47 9.10
C GLU A 131 -1.44 -14.45 8.09
N PRO A 132 -0.67 -13.43 8.52
CA PRO A 132 -0.16 -12.40 7.61
C PRO A 132 0.63 -12.92 6.40
N ARG A 133 1.38 -14.02 6.55
CA ARG A 133 2.11 -14.66 5.45
C ARG A 133 1.20 -15.24 4.35
N ASP A 134 -0.05 -15.55 4.72
CA ASP A 134 -1.06 -16.14 3.85
C ASP A 134 -1.95 -15.08 3.22
N TYR A 135 -1.73 -13.80 3.55
CA TYR A 135 -2.46 -12.72 2.92
C TYR A 135 -2.15 -12.65 1.42
N ARG A 136 -3.20 -12.52 0.62
CA ARG A 136 -3.12 -12.39 -0.83
C ARG A 136 -4.07 -11.30 -1.26
N ARG A 137 -3.56 -10.36 -2.04
CA ARG A 137 -4.33 -9.23 -2.52
C ARG A 137 -4.04 -9.00 -4.00
N ILE A 138 -4.58 -9.91 -4.80
CA ILE A 138 -4.73 -9.76 -6.23
C ILE A 138 -6.23 -9.93 -6.41
N ILE A 139 -6.95 -8.82 -6.38
CA ILE A 139 -8.42 -8.76 -6.51
C ILE A 139 -8.73 -8.22 -7.89
#